data_AF-A0A5B8K857-F1
#
_entry.id   AF-A0A5B8K857-F1
#
_cell.length_a   1.000
_cell.length_b   1.000
_cell.length_c   1.000
_cell.angle_alpha   90.00
_cell.angle_beta   90.00
_cell.angle_gamma   90.00
#
_symmetry.space_group_name_H-M   'P 1'
#
loop_
_entity.id
_entity.type
_entity.pdbx_description
1 polymer ?
#
loop_
_entity_poly.entity_id
_entity_poly.type
_entity_poly.pdbx_seq_one_letter_code
_entity_poly.pdbx_strand_id
1 'polypeptide(L)'
;MTDKREFEIVYDTELPGSPERVWEAVTNDTPAWMFPTDQWPAVKTVEERPSHLVSRMEGPDGWFNQLEHVLEPLDGGRARLHYVHSGIFTDDWDGQYDGASKHTAFYLHTLGQYLAHFDGRPVVFTDVQAPAASQVPDGFDRLKQALGVDGAAQGDTVELDLDGVGHLAAEVDFSNENFLGLRTGDTMYRFFGRNAFGAPVGMTVHDFSGRGDAAATADAWAGFLAKVYA
;
A
#
# COMPACT_ATOMS: atom_id res chain seq x y z
N MET A 1 29.98 11.51 -7.76
CA MET A 1 29.98 10.61 -6.59
C MET A 1 28.54 10.45 -6.21
N THR A 2 27.97 9.25 -6.35
CA THR A 2 26.64 8.94 -5.83
C THR A 2 26.71 9.02 -4.31
N ASP A 3 26.02 9.99 -3.71
CA ASP A 3 26.04 10.25 -2.27
C ASP A 3 25.15 9.20 -1.59
N LYS A 4 25.71 8.01 -1.36
CA LYS A 4 25.02 6.93 -0.65
C LYS A 4 24.79 7.36 0.78
N ARG A 5 23.53 7.58 1.14
CA ARG A 5 23.13 7.98 2.49
C ARG A 5 22.12 7.01 3.05
N GLU A 6 22.35 6.67 4.31
CA GLU A 6 21.41 5.88 5.10
C GLU A 6 20.12 6.67 5.31
N PHE A 7 19.00 5.97 5.43
CA PHE A 7 17.75 6.53 5.89
C PHE A 7 17.13 5.63 6.95
N GLU A 8 16.26 6.23 7.76
CA GLU A 8 15.44 5.56 8.74
C GLU A 8 14.07 6.24 8.78
N ILE A 9 13.01 5.47 8.58
CA ILE A 9 11.63 5.90 8.71
C ILE A 9 11.04 5.12 9.88
N VAL A 10 10.65 5.84 10.93
CA VAL A 10 10.02 5.28 12.12
C VAL A 10 8.52 5.59 12.10
N TYR A 11 7.70 4.59 12.35
CA TYR A 11 6.25 4.75 12.43
C TYR A 11 5.67 3.92 13.57
N ASP A 12 5.03 4.59 14.52
CA ASP A 12 4.33 3.96 15.63
C ASP A 12 2.82 4.00 15.39
N THR A 13 2.15 2.87 15.52
CA THR A 13 0.68 2.78 15.35
C THR A 13 0.06 1.68 16.21
N GLU A 14 -1.27 1.75 16.37
CA GLU A 14 -2.06 0.69 16.99
C GLU A 14 -2.83 -0.05 15.90
N LEU A 15 -2.72 -1.37 15.89
CA LEU A 15 -3.36 -2.24 14.90
C LEU A 15 -4.52 -3.03 15.53
N PRO A 16 -5.63 -3.21 14.79
CA PRO A 16 -6.81 -3.94 15.24
C PRO A 16 -6.64 -5.47 15.12
N GLY A 17 -5.55 -6.01 15.69
CA GLY A 17 -5.27 -7.44 15.74
C GLY A 17 -4.22 -7.77 16.79
N SER A 18 -4.20 -9.02 17.27
CA SER A 18 -3.20 -9.44 18.26
C SER A 18 -1.80 -9.46 17.62
N PRO A 19 -0.71 -9.42 18.41
CA PRO A 19 0.65 -9.57 17.88
C PRO A 19 0.79 -10.79 16.95
N GLU A 20 0.14 -11.91 17.25
CA GLU A 20 0.16 -13.11 16.40
C GLU A 20 -0.53 -12.92 15.05
N ARG A 21 -1.63 -12.16 15.00
CA ARG A 21 -2.31 -11.85 13.72
C ARG A 21 -1.52 -10.82 12.92
N VAL A 22 -0.94 -9.81 13.56
CA VAL A 22 -0.05 -8.85 12.88
C VAL A 22 1.18 -9.57 12.34
N TRP A 23 1.80 -10.45 13.13
CA TRP A 23 2.90 -11.30 12.70
C TRP A 23 2.54 -12.09 11.44
N GLU A 24 1.40 -12.79 11.46
CA GLU A 24 0.94 -13.55 10.28
C GLU A 24 0.80 -12.64 9.06
N ALA A 25 0.20 -11.45 9.24
CA ALA A 25 -0.03 -10.50 8.17
C ALA A 25 1.27 -9.99 7.52
N VAL A 26 2.31 -9.74 8.32
CA VAL A 26 3.60 -9.23 7.81
C VAL A 26 4.54 -10.33 7.32
N THR A 27 4.27 -11.60 7.63
CA THR A 27 5.09 -12.72 7.16
C THR A 27 4.48 -13.51 6.01
N ASN A 28 3.18 -13.78 6.05
CA ASN A 28 2.52 -14.73 5.15
C ASN A 28 1.41 -14.08 4.31
N ASP A 29 0.75 -13.04 4.82
CA ASP A 29 -0.36 -12.37 4.13
C ASP A 29 0.06 -11.03 3.49
N THR A 30 1.33 -10.87 3.06
CA THR A 30 1.81 -9.59 2.47
C THR A 30 0.97 -9.08 1.28
N PRO A 31 0.45 -9.92 0.37
CA PRO A 31 -0.44 -9.45 -0.71
C PRO A 31 -1.76 -8.86 -0.22
N ALA A 32 -2.14 -9.07 1.05
CA ALA A 32 -3.39 -8.60 1.61
C ALA A 32 -3.37 -7.11 1.98
N TRP A 33 -2.19 -6.50 2.09
CA TRP A 33 -2.05 -5.10 2.46
C TRP A 33 -0.91 -4.35 1.75
N MET A 34 0.00 -5.09 1.12
CA MET A 34 1.09 -4.61 0.28
C MET A 34 1.12 -5.45 -1.00
N PHE A 35 2.18 -5.36 -1.79
CA PHE A 35 2.42 -6.24 -2.94
C PHE A 35 3.00 -7.60 -2.52
N PRO A 36 2.82 -8.66 -3.33
CA PRO A 36 3.47 -9.95 -3.11
C PRO A 36 4.98 -9.84 -3.07
N THR A 37 5.59 -10.46 -2.05
CA THR A 37 7.04 -10.36 -1.79
C THR A 37 7.81 -11.64 -2.14
N ASP A 38 7.14 -12.70 -2.65
CA ASP A 38 7.75 -14.01 -2.91
C ASP A 38 8.95 -13.96 -3.87
N GLN A 39 8.95 -12.99 -4.78
CA GLN A 39 10.00 -12.81 -5.78
C GLN A 39 11.24 -12.09 -5.22
N TRP A 40 11.13 -11.53 -4.01
CA TRP A 40 12.14 -10.73 -3.35
C TRP A 40 12.42 -11.30 -1.95
N PRO A 41 13.04 -12.49 -1.86
CA PRO A 41 13.27 -13.14 -0.59
C PRO A 41 14.18 -12.29 0.29
N ALA A 42 13.66 -11.85 1.44
CA ALA A 42 14.42 -11.18 2.47
C ALA A 42 15.00 -12.21 3.45
N VAL A 43 16.19 -11.92 3.98
CA VAL A 43 16.76 -12.67 5.10
C VAL A 43 16.12 -12.18 6.38
N LYS A 44 15.55 -13.09 7.18
CA LYS A 44 15.09 -12.78 8.54
C LYS A 44 16.30 -12.79 9.48
N THR A 45 16.77 -11.61 9.87
CA THR A 45 17.92 -11.47 10.76
C THR A 45 17.53 -11.58 12.23
N VAL A 46 16.27 -11.28 12.55
CA VAL A 46 15.62 -11.54 13.85
C VAL A 46 14.26 -12.16 13.58
N GLU A 47 13.93 -13.25 14.30
CA GLU A 47 12.64 -13.92 14.19
C GLU A 47 12.17 -14.44 15.56
N GLU A 48 11.60 -13.55 16.37
CA GLU A 48 11.09 -13.84 17.71
C GLU A 48 9.56 -13.71 17.71
N ARG A 49 8.87 -14.80 17.35
CA ARG A 49 7.40 -14.80 17.24
C ARG A 49 6.73 -14.62 18.63
N PRO A 50 5.73 -13.72 18.78
CA PRO A 50 5.19 -12.79 17.78
C PRO A 50 5.71 -11.35 17.92
N SER A 51 6.74 -11.10 18.74
CA SER A 51 7.10 -9.77 19.24
C SER A 51 8.13 -9.01 18.42
N HIS A 52 9.03 -9.69 17.70
CA HIS A 52 10.13 -9.00 17.00
C HIS A 52 10.53 -9.71 15.70
N LEU A 53 10.40 -9.00 14.58
CA LEU A 53 10.79 -9.47 13.27
C LEU A 53 11.66 -8.42 12.59
N VAL A 54 12.84 -8.82 12.13
CA VAL A 54 13.67 -8.00 11.24
C VAL A 54 13.89 -8.76 9.94
N SER A 55 13.47 -8.18 8.83
CA SER A 55 13.72 -8.68 7.47
C SER A 55 14.65 -7.73 6.74
N ARG A 56 15.61 -8.28 5.99
CA ARG A 56 16.64 -7.52 5.30
C ARG A 56 16.88 -8.05 3.91
N MET A 57 16.87 -7.15 2.94
CA MET A 57 17.33 -7.38 1.58
C MET A 57 18.60 -6.61 1.34
N GLU A 58 19.55 -7.23 0.66
CA GLU A 58 20.81 -6.61 0.26
C GLU A 58 20.99 -6.73 -1.24
N GLY A 59 21.70 -5.77 -1.81
CA GLY A 59 21.94 -5.69 -3.24
C GLY A 59 23.37 -5.26 -3.55
N PRO A 60 23.71 -5.14 -4.84
CA PRO A 60 25.02 -4.66 -5.26
C PRO A 60 25.37 -3.31 -4.64
N ASP A 61 26.66 -3.04 -4.57
CA ASP A 61 27.18 -1.72 -4.15
C ASP A 61 26.79 -1.30 -2.72
N GLY A 62 26.48 -2.27 -1.84
CA GLY A 62 26.17 -2.01 -0.44
C GLY A 62 24.76 -1.44 -0.20
N TRP A 63 23.89 -1.46 -1.21
CA TRP A 63 22.47 -1.17 -1.01
C TRP A 63 21.83 -2.20 -0.07
N PHE A 64 20.99 -1.74 0.83
CA PHE A 64 20.10 -2.60 1.58
C PHE A 64 18.76 -1.91 1.84
N ASN A 65 17.75 -2.74 2.11
CA ASN A 65 16.44 -2.35 2.60
C ASN A 65 16.09 -3.30 3.76
N GLN A 66 15.77 -2.72 4.91
CA GLN A 66 15.48 -3.45 6.14
C GLN A 66 14.16 -2.98 6.72
N LEU A 67 13.31 -3.93 7.09
CA LEU A 67 12.06 -3.69 7.78
C LEU A 67 12.13 -4.37 9.15
N GLU A 68 11.86 -3.60 10.20
CA GLU A 68 11.79 -4.06 11.57
C GLU A 68 10.41 -3.81 12.13
N HIS A 69 9.85 -4.84 12.76
CA HIS A 69 8.54 -4.83 13.39
C HIS A 69 8.73 -5.24 14.84
N VAL A 70 8.44 -4.35 15.77
CA VAL A 70 8.35 -4.65 17.20
C VAL A 70 6.89 -4.54 17.61
N LEU A 71 6.34 -5.64 18.13
CA LEU A 71 4.93 -5.80 18.45
C LEU A 71 4.74 -5.96 19.96
N GLU A 72 3.92 -5.08 20.53
CA GLU A 72 3.52 -5.14 21.94
C GLU A 72 2.01 -5.41 22.04
N PRO A 73 1.55 -6.32 22.90
CA PRO A 73 0.13 -6.55 23.09
C PRO A 73 -0.55 -5.34 23.72
N LEU A 74 -1.77 -5.06 23.26
CA LEU A 74 -2.67 -4.07 23.85
C LEU A 74 -3.99 -4.73 24.27
N ASP A 75 -4.72 -4.04 25.16
CA ASP A 75 -6.06 -4.46 25.57
C ASP A 75 -7.01 -4.59 24.37
N GLY A 76 -7.93 -5.57 24.47
CA GLY A 76 -8.94 -5.84 23.45
C GLY A 76 -8.44 -6.67 22.27
N GLY A 77 -7.33 -7.39 22.42
CA GLY A 77 -6.76 -8.22 21.35
C GLY A 77 -6.13 -7.39 20.23
N ARG A 78 -5.57 -6.23 20.57
CA ARG A 78 -4.89 -5.31 19.67
C ARG A 78 -3.37 -5.39 19.86
N ALA A 79 -2.62 -4.70 19.01
CA ALA A 79 -1.18 -4.60 19.14
C ALA A 79 -0.72 -3.17 18.88
N ARG A 80 0.30 -2.72 19.60
CA ARG A 80 1.13 -1.59 19.18
C ARG A 80 2.22 -2.12 18.26
N LEU A 81 2.39 -1.47 17.13
CA LEU A 81 3.49 -1.70 16.20
C LEU A 81 4.43 -0.50 16.29
N HIS A 82 5.69 -0.77 16.61
CA HIS A 82 6.80 0.09 16.31
C HIS A 82 7.47 -0.45 15.04
N TYR A 83 7.37 0.31 13.95
CA TYR A 83 7.88 -0.06 12.63
C TYR A 83 9.08 0.80 12.26
N VAL A 84 10.15 0.17 11.80
CA VAL A 84 11.32 0.86 11.27
C VAL A 84 11.62 0.36 9.87
N HIS A 85 11.67 1.27 8.91
CA HIS A 85 12.15 1.02 7.56
C HIS A 85 13.45 1.77 7.36
N SER A 86 14.55 1.04 7.22
CA SER A 86 15.88 1.62 7.02
C SER A 86 16.56 1.05 5.78
N GLY A 87 17.56 1.76 5.30
CA GLY A 87 18.26 1.36 4.08
C GLY A 87 19.27 2.39 3.64
N ILE A 88 19.78 2.21 2.43
CA ILE A 88 20.65 3.18 1.76
C ILE A 88 19.96 3.59 0.46
N PHE A 89 19.75 4.90 0.30
CA PHE A 89 19.37 5.47 -1.00
C PHE A 89 20.61 5.73 -1.83
N THR A 90 20.54 5.46 -3.14
CA THR A 90 21.69 5.62 -4.06
C THR A 90 21.69 6.92 -4.84
N ASP A 91 20.62 7.73 -4.76
CA ASP A 91 20.40 8.96 -5.55
C ASP A 91 19.66 10.05 -4.75
N ASP A 92 18.72 10.80 -5.35
CA ASP A 92 17.95 11.93 -4.78
C ASP A 92 17.29 11.59 -3.44
N TRP A 93 18.08 11.75 -2.37
CA TRP A 93 17.75 11.24 -1.05
C TRP A 93 16.50 11.89 -0.49
N ASP A 94 16.35 13.21 -0.63
CA ASP A 94 15.21 13.95 -0.07
C ASP A 94 13.89 13.53 -0.73
N GLY A 95 13.87 13.40 -2.07
CA GLY A 95 12.70 12.93 -2.81
C GLY A 95 12.36 11.46 -2.54
N GLN A 96 13.39 10.61 -2.46
CA GLN A 96 13.20 9.18 -2.13
C GLN A 96 12.73 8.96 -0.70
N TYR A 97 13.23 9.76 0.26
CA TYR A 97 12.80 9.71 1.65
C TYR A 97 11.35 10.17 1.83
N ASP A 98 10.97 11.33 1.27
CA ASP A 98 9.58 11.82 1.35
C ASP A 98 8.62 10.81 0.72
N GLY A 99 8.96 10.31 -0.47
CA GLY A 99 8.21 9.26 -1.15
C GLY A 99 8.08 8.01 -0.29
N ALA A 100 9.19 7.46 0.22
CA ALA A 100 9.17 6.24 1.03
C ALA A 100 8.37 6.42 2.32
N SER A 101 8.57 7.51 3.06
CA SER A 101 7.84 7.78 4.31
C SER A 101 6.33 7.87 4.08
N LYS A 102 5.93 8.54 3.00
CA LYS A 102 4.52 8.70 2.60
C LYS A 102 3.87 7.38 2.20
N HIS A 103 4.58 6.53 1.46
CA HIS A 103 4.10 5.19 1.11
C HIS A 103 4.01 4.28 2.34
N THR A 104 5.01 4.32 3.24
CA THR A 104 5.00 3.54 4.49
C THR A 104 3.75 3.82 5.31
N ALA A 105 3.38 5.09 5.50
CA ALA A 105 2.16 5.44 6.22
C ALA A 105 0.90 4.84 5.57
N PHE A 106 0.80 4.89 4.24
CA PHE A 106 -0.35 4.35 3.52
C PHE A 106 -0.42 2.81 3.54
N TYR A 107 0.73 2.12 3.46
CA TYR A 107 0.79 0.67 3.61
C TYR A 107 0.41 0.23 5.03
N LEU A 108 0.90 0.91 6.07
CA LEU A 108 0.55 0.58 7.45
C LEU A 108 -0.93 0.88 7.75
N HIS A 109 -1.51 1.92 7.15
CA HIS A 109 -2.96 2.11 7.17
C HIS A 109 -3.70 0.96 6.48
N THR A 110 -3.22 0.51 5.32
CA THR A 110 -3.79 -0.63 4.59
C THR A 110 -3.70 -1.93 5.40
N LEU A 111 -2.60 -2.16 6.13
CA LEU A 111 -2.47 -3.26 7.08
C LEU A 111 -3.54 -3.21 8.18
N GLY A 112 -3.77 -2.02 8.74
CA GLY A 112 -4.86 -1.79 9.70
C GLY A 112 -6.24 -2.12 9.11
N GLN A 113 -6.52 -1.70 7.88
CA GLN A 113 -7.78 -2.01 7.18
C GLN A 113 -7.93 -3.52 6.90
N TYR A 114 -6.86 -4.19 6.49
CA TYR A 114 -6.84 -5.64 6.30
C TYR A 114 -7.20 -6.36 7.61
N LEU A 115 -6.49 -6.06 8.70
CA LEU A 115 -6.71 -6.68 10.01
C LEU A 115 -8.12 -6.40 10.57
N ALA A 116 -8.68 -5.22 10.31
CA ALA A 116 -10.01 -4.86 10.80
C ALA A 116 -11.15 -5.55 10.03
N HIS A 117 -11.01 -5.71 8.72
CA HIS A 117 -12.14 -6.03 7.84
C HIS A 117 -12.01 -7.33 7.07
N PHE A 118 -10.78 -7.81 6.87
CA PHE A 118 -10.48 -8.91 5.95
C PHE A 118 -9.52 -9.95 6.55
N ASP A 119 -9.29 -9.90 7.86
CA ASP A 119 -8.30 -10.76 8.53
C ASP A 119 -8.49 -12.24 8.21
N GLY A 120 -7.40 -12.87 7.74
CA GLY A 120 -7.36 -14.28 7.36
C GLY A 120 -8.16 -14.65 6.10
N ARG A 121 -8.76 -13.70 5.39
CA ARG A 121 -9.41 -13.95 4.10
C ARG A 121 -8.36 -14.12 3.00
N PRO A 122 -8.55 -15.07 2.06
CA PRO A 122 -7.67 -15.19 0.91
C PRO A 122 -7.78 -13.94 0.04
N VAL A 123 -6.66 -13.51 -0.54
CA VAL A 123 -6.57 -12.31 -1.37
C VAL A 123 -6.15 -12.65 -2.80
N VAL A 124 -6.76 -11.99 -3.77
CA VAL A 124 -6.27 -11.86 -5.13
C VAL A 124 -5.72 -10.44 -5.29
N PHE A 125 -4.40 -10.33 -5.48
CA PHE A 125 -3.72 -9.06 -5.66
C PHE A 125 -3.60 -8.70 -7.14
N THR A 126 -3.89 -7.45 -7.48
CA THR A 126 -3.69 -6.88 -8.82
C THR A 126 -2.95 -5.56 -8.70
N ASP A 127 -1.91 -5.35 -9.51
CA ASP A 127 -1.22 -4.07 -9.68
C ASP A 127 -1.51 -3.53 -11.09
N VAL A 128 -1.88 -2.25 -11.18
CA VAL A 128 -2.24 -1.60 -12.44
C VAL A 128 -1.54 -0.25 -12.52
N GLN A 129 -0.89 -0.02 -13.66
CA GLN A 129 -0.19 1.22 -13.95
C GLN A 129 -0.98 2.04 -14.95
N ALA A 130 -1.24 3.31 -14.63
CA ALA A 130 -1.85 4.23 -15.59
C ALA A 130 -0.87 4.53 -16.74
N PRO A 131 -1.35 5.01 -17.90
CA PRO A 131 -0.48 5.42 -19.00
C PRO A 131 0.55 6.47 -18.57
N ALA A 132 1.66 6.57 -19.31
CA ALA A 132 2.69 7.60 -19.07
C ALA A 132 2.14 9.04 -19.09
N ALA A 133 1.03 9.28 -19.79
CA ALA A 133 0.31 10.55 -19.79
C ALA A 133 -0.22 10.97 -18.39
N SER A 134 -0.33 10.04 -17.45
CA SER A 134 -0.67 10.33 -16.04
C SER A 134 0.48 10.97 -15.25
N GLN A 135 1.72 10.91 -15.76
CA GLN A 135 2.91 11.47 -15.11
C GLN A 135 3.01 12.98 -15.36
N VAL A 136 1.95 13.70 -15.03
CA VAL A 136 1.84 15.15 -15.09
C VAL A 136 1.54 15.70 -13.69
N PRO A 137 1.83 16.98 -13.39
CA PRO A 137 1.68 17.52 -12.04
C PRO A 137 0.30 17.32 -11.42
N ASP A 138 -0.78 17.42 -12.22
CA ASP A 138 -2.18 17.25 -11.82
C ASP A 138 -2.72 15.83 -12.06
N GLY A 139 -1.84 14.85 -12.34
CA GLY A 139 -2.23 13.50 -12.77
C GLY A 139 -3.16 12.78 -11.78
N PHE A 140 -2.86 12.84 -10.49
CA PHE A 140 -3.69 12.21 -9.46
C PHE A 140 -5.01 12.96 -9.22
N ASP A 141 -5.00 14.28 -9.29
CA ASP A 141 -6.20 15.11 -9.15
C ASP A 141 -7.21 14.80 -10.26
N ARG A 142 -6.72 14.60 -11.50
CA ARG A 142 -7.56 14.16 -12.63
C ARG A 142 -8.21 12.80 -12.37
N LEU A 143 -7.48 11.86 -11.76
CA LEU A 143 -8.06 10.57 -11.39
C LEU A 143 -9.14 10.74 -10.33
N LYS A 144 -8.89 11.52 -9.27
CA LYS A 144 -9.91 11.78 -8.23
C LYS A 144 -11.16 12.43 -8.81
N GLN A 145 -11.01 13.38 -9.72
CA GLN A 145 -12.13 14.02 -10.43
C GLN A 145 -12.89 13.01 -11.29
N ALA A 146 -12.19 12.16 -12.05
CA ALA A 146 -12.81 11.14 -12.89
C ALA A 146 -13.55 10.06 -12.07
N LEU A 147 -13.07 9.76 -10.86
CA LEU A 147 -13.74 8.90 -9.89
C LEU A 147 -14.91 9.60 -9.17
N GLY A 148 -15.01 10.94 -9.24
CA GLY A 148 -16.01 11.72 -8.52
C GLY A 148 -15.74 11.87 -7.01
N VAL A 149 -14.47 11.78 -6.58
CA VAL A 149 -14.05 11.75 -5.17
C VAL A 149 -13.07 12.87 -4.81
N ASP A 150 -12.89 13.88 -5.67
CA ASP A 150 -12.00 15.02 -5.45
C ASP A 150 -12.39 15.89 -4.24
N GLY A 151 -13.66 15.86 -3.84
CA GLY A 151 -14.16 16.49 -2.61
C GLY A 151 -14.36 15.55 -1.42
N ALA A 152 -14.10 14.25 -1.56
CA ALA A 152 -14.38 13.26 -0.52
C ALA A 152 -13.29 13.25 0.57
N ALA A 153 -13.72 13.26 1.82
CA ALA A 153 -12.89 13.14 2.99
C ALA A 153 -12.83 11.68 3.48
N GLN A 154 -11.82 11.37 4.28
CA GLN A 154 -11.75 10.09 4.98
C GLN A 154 -12.99 9.88 5.86
N GLY A 155 -13.61 8.70 5.76
CA GLY A 155 -14.86 8.33 6.42
C GLY A 155 -16.12 8.53 5.56
N ASP A 156 -16.02 9.22 4.42
CA ASP A 156 -17.15 9.40 3.51
C ASP A 156 -17.52 8.08 2.82
N THR A 157 -18.81 7.92 2.50
CA THR A 157 -19.30 6.86 1.62
C THR A 157 -19.49 7.42 0.21
N VAL A 158 -19.04 6.68 -0.79
CA VAL A 158 -19.08 7.07 -2.20
C VAL A 158 -19.66 5.93 -3.04
N GLU A 159 -20.36 6.32 -4.10
CA GLU A 159 -20.93 5.42 -5.10
C GLU A 159 -20.32 5.79 -6.46
N LEU A 160 -19.60 4.85 -7.07
CA LEU A 160 -18.90 5.07 -8.33
C LEU A 160 -19.48 4.17 -9.42
N ASP A 161 -19.91 4.75 -10.53
CA ASP A 161 -20.30 4.02 -11.74
C ASP A 161 -19.22 4.23 -12.82
N LEU A 162 -18.29 3.28 -12.89
CA LEU A 162 -17.07 3.40 -13.70
C LEU A 162 -17.17 2.56 -14.97
N ASP A 163 -17.03 3.20 -16.13
CA ASP A 163 -17.14 2.53 -17.43
C ASP A 163 -16.06 1.43 -17.61
N GLY A 164 -16.51 0.18 -17.75
CA GLY A 164 -15.67 -1.01 -17.87
C GLY A 164 -15.31 -1.69 -16.53
N VAL A 165 -15.37 -0.97 -15.40
CA VAL A 165 -15.10 -1.50 -14.06
C VAL A 165 -16.41 -1.92 -13.37
N GLY A 166 -17.47 -1.13 -13.53
CA GLY A 166 -18.78 -1.36 -12.92
C GLY A 166 -19.08 -0.43 -11.75
N HIS A 167 -20.08 -0.83 -10.97
CA HIS A 167 -20.58 -0.08 -9.83
C HIS A 167 -19.81 -0.44 -8.55
N LEU A 168 -19.37 0.56 -7.79
CA LEU A 168 -18.65 0.41 -6.53
C LEU A 168 -19.29 1.28 -5.42
N ALA A 169 -19.84 0.61 -4.41
CA ALA A 169 -20.22 1.23 -3.14
C ALA A 169 -19.07 1.09 -2.15
N ALA A 170 -18.40 2.20 -1.81
CA ALA A 170 -17.17 2.16 -1.02
C ALA A 170 -17.12 3.24 0.07
N GLU A 171 -16.37 2.95 1.12
CA GLU A 171 -15.91 3.93 2.10
C GLU A 171 -14.55 4.48 1.67
N VAL A 172 -14.36 5.80 1.78
CA VAL A 172 -13.05 6.44 1.65
C VAL A 172 -12.30 6.24 2.96
N ASP A 173 -11.50 5.17 3.06
CA ASP A 173 -10.76 4.86 4.29
C ASP A 173 -9.47 5.69 4.44
N PHE A 174 -8.99 6.32 3.35
CA PHE A 174 -7.79 7.17 3.33
C PHE A 174 -7.88 8.19 2.19
N SER A 175 -7.55 9.45 2.45
CA SER A 175 -7.45 10.46 1.38
C SER A 175 -6.46 11.56 1.76
N ASN A 176 -5.45 11.77 0.92
CA ASN A 176 -4.57 12.94 0.96
C ASN A 176 -4.11 13.32 -0.45
N GLU A 177 -3.18 14.26 -0.57
CA GLU A 177 -2.64 14.74 -1.86
C GLU A 177 -1.94 13.67 -2.72
N ASN A 178 -1.52 12.53 -2.14
CA ASN A 178 -0.74 11.51 -2.86
C ASN A 178 -1.37 10.12 -2.87
N PHE A 179 -2.35 9.83 -2.00
CA PHE A 179 -3.00 8.53 -1.94
C PHE A 179 -4.49 8.63 -1.69
N LEU A 180 -5.19 7.60 -2.13
CA LEU A 180 -6.62 7.38 -1.92
C LEU A 180 -6.84 5.91 -1.63
N GLY A 181 -7.54 5.61 -0.54
CA GLY A 181 -7.99 4.28 -0.18
C GLY A 181 -9.51 4.20 -0.26
N LEU A 182 -10.03 3.28 -1.07
CA LEU A 182 -11.45 2.93 -1.10
C LEU A 182 -11.62 1.49 -0.60
N ARG A 183 -12.56 1.26 0.32
CA ARG A 183 -12.88 -0.08 0.83
C ARG A 183 -14.36 -0.40 0.59
N THR A 184 -14.61 -1.51 -0.10
CA THR A 184 -15.95 -2.10 -0.24
C THR A 184 -16.16 -3.18 0.83
N GLY A 185 -17.25 -3.94 0.74
CA GLY A 185 -17.49 -5.09 1.64
C GLY A 185 -16.51 -6.26 1.46
N ASP A 186 -15.75 -6.30 0.37
CA ASP A 186 -14.86 -7.41 0.04
C ASP A 186 -13.57 -7.03 -0.68
N THR A 187 -13.32 -5.74 -0.95
CA THR A 187 -12.18 -5.31 -1.77
C THR A 187 -11.59 -4.01 -1.23
N MET A 188 -10.26 -3.90 -1.24
CA MET A 188 -9.56 -2.64 -1.04
C MET A 188 -8.94 -2.17 -2.36
N TYR A 189 -9.26 -0.94 -2.75
CA TYR A 189 -8.61 -0.23 -3.85
C TYR A 189 -7.65 0.80 -3.26
N ARG A 190 -6.41 0.79 -3.71
CA ARG A 190 -5.34 1.67 -3.23
C ARG A 190 -4.77 2.41 -4.42
N PHE A 191 -4.99 3.71 -4.48
CA PHE A 191 -4.51 4.55 -5.58
C PHE A 191 -3.31 5.37 -5.13
N PHE A 192 -2.31 5.46 -5.99
CA PHE A 192 -1.02 6.07 -5.72
C PHE A 192 -0.78 7.20 -6.74
N GLY A 193 -0.85 8.44 -6.27
CA GLY A 193 -0.48 9.66 -6.99
C GLY A 193 1.02 9.81 -7.14
N ARG A 194 1.68 8.79 -7.72
CA ARG A 194 3.16 8.76 -7.83
C ARG A 194 3.70 9.74 -8.87
N ASN A 195 2.82 10.44 -9.59
CA ASN A 195 3.18 11.58 -10.44
C ASN A 195 3.88 12.67 -9.62
N ALA A 196 3.55 12.80 -8.32
CA ALA A 196 4.27 13.66 -7.38
C ALA A 196 5.74 13.25 -7.16
N PHE A 197 6.07 11.97 -7.42
CA PHE A 197 7.41 11.38 -7.27
C PHE A 197 8.04 11.01 -8.63
N GLY A 198 7.52 11.55 -9.73
CA GLY A 198 8.08 11.32 -11.07
C GLY A 198 7.79 9.93 -11.64
N ALA A 199 6.73 9.26 -11.22
CA ALA A 199 6.25 8.01 -11.83
C ALA A 199 4.77 8.13 -12.26
N PRO A 200 4.26 7.27 -13.16
CA PRO A 200 2.84 7.24 -13.49
C PRO A 200 1.96 6.99 -12.25
N VAL A 201 0.74 7.53 -12.27
CA VAL A 201 -0.30 7.17 -11.30
C VAL A 201 -0.50 5.65 -11.36
N GLY A 202 -0.62 5.01 -10.20
CA GLY A 202 -0.78 3.56 -10.10
C GLY A 202 -1.93 3.21 -9.17
N MET A 203 -2.34 1.95 -9.21
CA MET A 203 -3.25 1.41 -8.20
C MET A 203 -3.01 -0.06 -7.94
N THR A 204 -3.38 -0.50 -6.75
CA THR A 204 -3.51 -1.91 -6.40
C THR A 204 -4.94 -2.25 -6.00
N VAL A 205 -5.32 -3.50 -6.26
CA VAL A 205 -6.59 -4.08 -5.83
C VAL A 205 -6.27 -5.29 -4.97
N HIS A 206 -6.81 -5.30 -3.75
CA HIS A 206 -6.76 -6.45 -2.84
C HIS A 206 -8.19 -7.00 -2.75
N ASP A 207 -8.50 -8.03 -3.53
CA ASP A 207 -9.82 -8.66 -3.61
C ASP A 207 -9.92 -9.84 -2.65
N PHE A 208 -10.87 -9.78 -1.72
CA PHE A 208 -11.15 -10.80 -0.69
C PHE A 208 -12.49 -11.53 -0.91
N SER A 209 -13.09 -11.38 -2.09
CA SER A 209 -14.37 -11.98 -2.48
C SER A 209 -14.30 -13.51 -2.61
N GLY A 210 -13.09 -14.05 -2.77
CA GLY A 210 -12.84 -15.46 -3.09
C GLY A 210 -13.17 -15.83 -4.54
N ARG A 211 -13.47 -14.84 -5.39
CA ARG A 211 -13.79 -15.01 -6.82
C ARG A 211 -13.03 -14.05 -7.72
N GLY A 212 -12.07 -13.30 -7.17
CA GLY A 212 -11.28 -12.34 -7.91
C GLY A 212 -10.53 -12.95 -9.09
N ASP A 213 -10.45 -12.19 -10.18
CA ASP A 213 -9.65 -12.50 -11.36
C ASP A 213 -8.72 -11.32 -11.61
N ALA A 214 -7.43 -11.51 -11.35
CA ALA A 214 -6.44 -10.44 -11.45
C ALA A 214 -6.29 -9.92 -12.89
N ALA A 215 -6.41 -10.79 -13.90
CA ALA A 215 -6.28 -10.39 -15.29
C ALA A 215 -7.49 -9.56 -15.73
N ALA A 216 -8.71 -10.03 -15.43
CA ALA A 216 -9.93 -9.28 -15.73
C ALA A 216 -9.97 -7.93 -14.98
N THR A 217 -9.52 -7.92 -13.72
CA THR A 217 -9.42 -6.69 -12.91
C THR A 217 -8.41 -5.71 -13.52
N ALA A 218 -7.24 -6.20 -13.93
CA ALA A 218 -6.22 -5.38 -14.56
C ALA A 218 -6.72 -4.79 -15.88
N ASP A 219 -7.38 -5.58 -16.74
CA ASP A 219 -7.92 -5.13 -18.02
C ASP A 219 -8.99 -4.05 -17.83
N ALA A 220 -9.92 -4.25 -16.88
CA ALA A 220 -10.98 -3.29 -16.58
C ALA A 220 -10.42 -1.94 -16.10
N TRP A 221 -9.53 -1.97 -15.10
CA TRP A 221 -8.94 -0.75 -14.55
C TRP A 221 -7.96 -0.08 -15.51
N ALA A 222 -7.16 -0.84 -16.28
CA ALA A 222 -6.32 -0.27 -17.32
C ALA A 222 -7.16 0.42 -18.40
N GLY A 223 -8.29 -0.18 -18.79
CA GLY A 223 -9.24 0.42 -19.73
C GLY A 223 -9.87 1.72 -19.22
N PHE A 224 -10.24 1.77 -17.94
CA PHE A 224 -10.73 3.00 -17.30
C PHE A 224 -9.63 4.08 -17.26
N LEU A 225 -8.45 3.76 -16.76
CA LEU A 225 -7.31 4.69 -16.66
C LEU A 225 -6.89 5.21 -18.05
N ALA A 226 -6.91 4.37 -19.08
CA ALA A 226 -6.62 4.79 -20.44
C ALA A 226 -7.59 5.88 -20.94
N LYS A 227 -8.86 5.83 -20.55
CA LYS A 227 -9.85 6.87 -20.89
C LYS A 227 -9.64 8.15 -20.08
N VAL A 228 -9.28 8.03 -18.80
CA VAL A 228 -8.99 9.19 -17.93
C VAL A 228 -7.82 10.02 -18.46
N TYR A 229 -6.81 9.35 -19.03
CA TYR A 229 -5.56 9.97 -19.50
C TYR A 229 -5.40 10.00 -21.03
N ALA A 230 -6.51 9.87 -21.77
CA ALA A 230 -6.54 9.96 -23.23
C ALA A 230 -6.32 11.38 -23.77
#